data_AF-A0AAJ3CWM8-F1
#
_entry.id   AF-A0AAJ3CWM8-F1
#
_cell.length_a   1.000
_cell.length_b   1.000
_cell.length_c   1.000
_cell.angle_alpha   90.00
_cell.angle_beta   90.00
_cell.angle_gamma   90.00
#
_symmetry.space_group_name_H-M   'P 1'
#
loop_
_entity.id
_entity.type
_entity.pdbx_description
1 polymer ?
#
loop_
_entity_poly.entity_id
_entity_poly.type
_entity_poly.pdbx_seq_one_letter_code
_entity_poly.pdbx_strand_id
1 'polypeptide(L)'
;MSSKSNKKNLLDSIVDYTPEKDTLQSFSNRADHAINSVIHLLESIEDEFNQTDAEDLKKRLFLSIKNRDYKKFQKGLENIALDEKRNKGN
;
A
#
# COMPACT_ATOMS: atom_id res chain seq x y z
N MET A 1 7.62 -53.31 -22.91
CA MET A 1 7.33 -52.88 -21.52
C MET A 1 8.48 -51.98 -21.09
N SER A 2 8.34 -50.76 -20.59
CA SER A 2 7.26 -50.12 -19.83
C SER A 2 7.30 -48.60 -20.09
N SER A 3 6.13 -47.97 -20.23
CA SER A 3 5.98 -46.52 -20.38
C SER A 3 6.20 -45.87 -19.02
N LYS A 4 7.27 -45.07 -18.86
CA LYS A 4 7.58 -44.37 -17.60
C LYS A 4 6.66 -43.15 -17.49
N SER A 5 5.47 -43.39 -16.94
CA SER A 5 4.50 -42.35 -16.58
C SER A 5 5.12 -41.37 -15.57
N ASN A 6 5.64 -40.23 -16.04
CA ASN A 6 6.03 -39.09 -15.22
C ASN A 6 4.79 -38.38 -14.64
N LYS A 7 4.01 -39.10 -13.83
CA LYS A 7 3.06 -38.47 -12.92
C LYS A 7 3.87 -38.12 -11.67
N LYS A 8 4.26 -36.85 -11.54
CA LYS A 8 4.68 -36.29 -10.25
C LYS A 8 3.60 -36.69 -9.25
N ASN A 9 3.96 -37.46 -8.23
CA ASN A 9 2.96 -37.97 -7.30
C ASN A 9 2.32 -36.78 -6.56
N LEU A 10 1.03 -36.85 -6.28
CA LEU A 10 0.32 -35.85 -5.48
C LEU A 10 1.02 -35.58 -4.13
N LEU A 11 1.72 -36.59 -3.61
CA LEU A 11 2.55 -36.48 -2.41
C LEU A 11 3.81 -35.64 -2.65
N ASP A 12 4.46 -35.73 -3.82
CA ASP A 12 5.60 -34.87 -4.17
C ASP A 12 5.17 -33.39 -4.26
N SER A 13 3.93 -33.11 -4.69
CA SER A 13 3.38 -31.75 -4.66
C SER A 13 2.97 -31.26 -3.26
N ILE A 14 2.74 -32.17 -2.30
CA ILE A 14 2.48 -31.81 -0.90
C ILE A 14 3.81 -31.57 -0.16
N VAL A 15 4.88 -32.28 -0.54
CA VAL A 15 6.19 -32.20 0.11
C VAL A 15 6.97 -30.92 -0.22
N ASP A 16 6.62 -30.19 -1.29
CA ASP A 16 7.20 -28.86 -1.58
C ASP A 16 6.47 -27.70 -0.87
N TYR A 17 5.58 -28.02 0.09
CA TYR A 17 5.05 -27.04 1.04
C TYR A 17 6.12 -26.73 2.09
N THR A 18 7.07 -25.88 1.70
CA THR A 18 8.05 -25.32 2.64
C THR A 18 7.42 -24.08 3.30
N PRO A 19 7.18 -24.06 4.62
CA PRO A 19 6.56 -22.91 5.31
C PRO A 19 7.29 -21.58 5.09
N GLU A 20 8.61 -21.60 4.87
CA GLU A 20 9.39 -20.40 4.56
C GLU A 20 9.03 -19.77 3.20
N LYS A 21 8.78 -20.58 2.17
CA LYS A 21 8.37 -20.06 0.85
C LYS A 21 7.00 -19.38 0.94
N ASP A 22 6.09 -19.94 1.73
CA ASP A 22 4.74 -19.40 1.91
C ASP A 22 4.74 -18.12 2.75
N THR A 23 5.56 -18.05 3.80
CA THR A 23 5.69 -16.83 4.62
C THR A 23 6.33 -15.67 3.85
N LEU A 24 7.35 -15.93 3.02
CA LEU A 24 7.97 -14.91 2.17
C LEU A 24 7.02 -14.45 1.07
N GLN A 25 6.32 -15.36 0.39
CA GLN A 25 5.33 -15.00 -0.63
C GLN A 25 4.19 -14.17 -0.04
N SER A 26 3.65 -14.57 1.11
CA SER A 26 2.62 -13.82 1.83
C SER A 26 3.11 -12.44 2.27
N PHE A 27 4.37 -12.34 2.73
CA PHE A 27 4.98 -11.06 3.01
C PHE A 27 5.15 -10.19 1.76
N SER A 28 5.61 -10.76 0.64
CA SER A 28 5.75 -10.06 -0.64
C SER A 28 4.42 -9.50 -1.12
N ASN A 29 3.35 -10.31 -1.12
CA ASN A 29 2.02 -9.87 -1.54
C ASN A 29 1.52 -8.69 -0.67
N ARG A 30 1.78 -8.72 0.64
CA ARG A 30 1.43 -7.62 1.54
C ARG A 30 2.25 -6.37 1.26
N ALA A 31 3.54 -6.52 1.00
CA ALA A 31 4.43 -5.42 0.65
C ALA A 31 4.00 -4.77 -0.68
N ASP A 32 3.73 -5.57 -1.70
CA ASP A 32 3.24 -5.11 -3.00
C ASP A 32 1.94 -4.33 -2.86
N HIS A 33 0.97 -4.87 -2.10
CA HIS A 33 -0.28 -4.16 -1.88
C HIS A 33 -0.07 -2.84 -1.14
N ALA A 34 0.74 -2.83 -0.07
CA ALA A 34 0.99 -1.61 0.70
C ALA A 34 1.69 -0.53 -0.14
N ILE A 35 2.69 -0.90 -0.93
CA ILE A 35 3.43 0.02 -1.80
C ILE A 35 2.50 0.58 -2.88
N ASN A 36 1.75 -0.28 -3.58
CA ASN A 36 0.79 0.16 -4.61
C ASN A 36 -0.30 1.07 -4.03
N SER A 37 -0.81 0.78 -2.83
CA SER A 37 -1.77 1.66 -2.17
C SER A 37 -1.21 3.04 -1.86
N VAL A 38 0.07 3.15 -1.49
CA VAL A 38 0.73 4.44 -1.26
C VAL A 38 0.97 5.19 -2.58
N ILE A 39 1.34 4.48 -3.66
CA ILE A 39 1.51 5.08 -4.98
C ILE A 39 0.19 5.66 -5.48
N HIS A 40 -0.88 4.87 -5.49
CA HIS A 40 -2.19 5.38 -5.92
C HIS A 40 -2.67 6.54 -5.05
N LEU A 41 -2.39 6.52 -3.74
CA LEU A 41 -2.71 7.66 -2.87
C LEU A 41 -1.93 8.93 -3.25
N LEU A 42 -0.66 8.80 -3.64
CA LEU A 42 0.13 9.95 -4.12
C LEU A 42 -0.46 10.54 -5.40
N GLU A 43 -0.90 9.69 -6.33
CA GLU A 43 -1.59 10.11 -7.57
C GLU A 43 -2.91 10.81 -7.26
N SER A 44 -3.76 10.22 -6.40
CA SER A 44 -5.03 10.86 -6.00
C SER A 44 -4.82 12.22 -5.31
N ILE A 45 -3.75 12.39 -4.53
CA ILE A 45 -3.42 13.69 -3.93
C ILE A 45 -3.12 14.74 -5.01
N GLU A 46 -2.46 14.35 -6.10
CA GLU A 46 -2.16 15.24 -7.23
C GLU A 46 -3.40 15.62 -8.03
N ASP A 47 -4.32 14.68 -8.19
CA ASP A 47 -5.53 14.86 -9.00
C ASP A 47 -6.63 15.64 -8.27
N GLU A 48 -6.76 15.45 -6.95
CA GLU A 48 -7.90 15.98 -6.17
C GLU A 48 -7.63 17.34 -5.50
N PHE A 49 -6.36 17.68 -5.25
CA PHE A 49 -6.00 18.89 -4.50
C PHE A 49 -5.25 19.91 -5.37
N ASN A 50 -5.36 21.19 -5.01
CA ASN A 50 -4.53 22.21 -5.65
C ASN A 50 -3.04 21.99 -5.33
N GLN A 51 -2.16 22.63 -6.11
CA GLN A 51 -0.72 22.42 -6.01
C GLN A 51 -0.18 22.58 -4.58
N THR A 52 -0.60 23.63 -3.87
CA THR A 52 -0.12 23.93 -2.52
C THR A 52 -0.53 22.84 -1.52
N ASP A 53 -1.81 22.46 -1.53
CA ASP A 53 -2.35 21.44 -0.63
C ASP A 53 -1.78 20.05 -0.96
N ALA A 54 -1.62 19.74 -2.25
CA ALA A 54 -1.03 18.49 -2.72
C ALA A 54 0.43 18.36 -2.24
N GLU A 55 1.24 19.41 -2.37
CA GLU A 55 2.63 19.41 -1.90
C GLU A 55 2.74 19.18 -0.37
N ASP A 56 1.88 19.83 0.43
CA ASP A 56 1.85 19.62 1.88
C ASP A 56 1.39 18.21 2.25
N LEU A 57 0.33 17.70 1.62
CA LEU A 57 -0.18 16.35 1.86
C LEU A 57 0.84 15.27 1.50
N LYS A 58 1.54 15.38 0.37
CA LYS A 58 2.64 14.45 0.01
C LYS A 58 3.72 14.45 1.08
N LYS A 59 4.19 15.64 1.50
CA LYS A 59 5.21 15.75 2.55
C LYS A 59 4.75 15.10 3.85
N ARG A 60 3.50 15.31 4.24
CA ARG A 60 2.91 14.70 5.44
C ARG A 60 2.78 13.19 5.32
N LEU A 61 2.38 12.67 4.15
CA LEU A 61 2.31 11.23 3.88
C LEU A 61 3.68 10.57 4.10
N PHE A 62 4.73 11.11 3.49
CA PHE A 62 6.09 10.60 3.68
C PHE A 62 6.56 10.72 5.14
N LEU A 63 6.28 11.83 5.81
CA LEU A 63 6.61 11.99 7.23
C LEU A 63 5.82 11.04 8.12
N SER A 64 4.57 10.72 7.79
CA SER A 64 3.75 9.76 8.51
C SER A 64 4.33 8.35 8.40
N ILE A 65 4.73 7.94 7.20
CA ILE A 65 5.36 6.62 6.98
C ILE A 65 6.73 6.58 7.67
N LYS A 66 7.60 7.58 7.44
CA LYS A 66 8.95 7.65 7.99
C LYS A 66 8.95 7.61 9.53
N ASN A 67 8.04 8.36 10.16
CA ASN A 67 7.97 8.45 11.62
C ASN A 67 7.01 7.41 12.24
N ARG A 68 6.35 6.57 11.42
CA ARG A 68 5.32 5.63 11.87
C ARG A 68 4.18 6.30 12.64
N ASP A 69 3.81 7.50 12.21
CA ASP A 69 2.78 8.34 12.84
C ASP A 69 1.77 8.83 11.80
N TYR A 70 0.68 8.09 11.65
CA TYR A 70 -0.39 8.41 10.69
C TYR A 70 -1.12 9.73 11.00
N LYS A 71 -1.03 10.25 12.24
CA LYS A 71 -1.74 11.46 12.64
C LYS A 71 -1.24 12.70 11.90
N LYS A 72 0.01 12.71 11.42
CA LYS A 72 0.54 13.86 10.66
C LYS A 72 -0.21 14.09 9.36
N PHE A 73 -0.53 13.02 8.64
CA PHE A 73 -1.35 13.06 7.43
C PHE A 73 -2.80 13.45 7.75
N GLN A 74 -3.42 12.82 8.76
CA GLN A 74 -4.80 13.16 9.17
C GLN A 74 -4.96 14.65 9.52
N LYS A 75 -4.02 15.23 10.27
CA LYS A 75 -4.04 16.66 10.58
C LYS A 75 -3.95 17.56 9.34
N GLY A 76 -3.26 17.11 8.29
CA GLY A 76 -3.22 17.82 7.02
C GLY A 76 -4.61 17.91 6.39
N LEU A 77 -5.33 16.79 6.33
CA LEU A 77 -6.70 16.73 5.82
C LEU A 77 -7.67 17.56 6.67
N GLU A 78 -7.56 17.51 8.00
CA GLU A 78 -8.37 18.32 8.90
C GLU A 78 -8.17 19.83 8.65
N ASN A 79 -6.93 20.26 8.45
CA ASN A 79 -6.63 21.67 8.17
C ASN A 79 -7.26 22.12 6.84
N ILE A 80 -7.11 21.34 5.77
CA ILE A 80 -7.71 21.65 4.46
C ILE A 80 -9.24 21.74 4.60
N ALA A 81 -9.86 20.77 5.28
CA ALA A 81 -11.31 20.77 5.50
C ALA A 81 -11.80 21.98 6.31
N LEU A 82 -10.99 22.47 7.27
CA LEU A 82 -11.30 23.68 8.04
C LEU A 82 -11.17 24.94 7.17
N ASP A 83 -10.15 25.03 6.33
CA ASP A 83 -9.94 26.17 5.45
C ASP A 83 -11.03 26.27 4.37
N GLU A 84 -11.47 25.14 3.81
CA GLU A 84 -12.63 25.12 2.91
C GLU A 84 -13.91 25.62 3.58
N LYS A 85 -14.18 25.21 4.82
CA LYS A 85 -15.36 25.64 5.57
C LYS A 85 -15.34 27.15 5.84
N ARG A 86 -14.16 27.72 6.13
CA ARG A 86 -13.99 29.17 6.32
C ARG A 86 -14.24 29.94 5.02
N ASN A 87 -13.77 29.41 3.90
CA ASN A 87 -13.94 30.05 2.59
C ASN A 87 -15.39 29.99 2.07
N LYS A 88 -16.18 28.98 2.46
CA LYS A 88 -17.61 28.84 2.10
C LYS A 88 -18.56 29.66 2.98
N GLY A 89 -18.10 30.13 4.15
CA GLY A 89 -18.90 30.90 5.12
C GLY A 89 -18.77 32.43 4.99
N ASN A 90 -17.95 32.90 4.05
CA ASN A 90 -17.82 34.31 3.65
C ASN A 90 -18.46 34.50 2.27
#